data_AF-A0A3M1G7C4-F1
#
_entry.id   AF-A0A3M1G7C4-F1
#
_cell.length_a   1.000
_cell.length_b   1.000
_cell.length_c   1.000
_cell.angle_alpha   90.00
_cell.angle_beta   90.00
_cell.angle_gamma   90.00
#
_symmetry.space_group_name_H-M   'P 1'
#
loop_
_entity.id
_entity.type
_entity.pdbx_description
1 polymer ?
#
loop_
_entity_poly.entity_id
_entity_poly.type
_entity_poly.pdbx_seq_one_letter_code
_entity_poly.pdbx_strand_id
1 'polypeptide(L)'
;MPLLFALLAGIVMALAPLSAGTARAQAIEVAARHALLMDFATGNVLLEKAADTPMPPSSMAKMMTVYIAFEQIKAGKLSLDDTVTVSDSAWRRWAGSEGSLMFLGARETVSIRDLLRGIIVSSGNDACTVLAEALAGTEDGFAVWMNEKAKALGMTNSHFTNASGWPDPDQYVTARDLAILARHTIADFPTLYAHYAETNYVIPAAPAFGRPHDIAQANRNPLLFTTRGADGLKTGHTADAGYGLTGSAVRDGRRLILVVNGLGSERERAMESSKLLEWGFRTFNNYTLFKAGEIVDEAETWLGRPGKLPLVIGEDLTVTLSRRGRANLAVTLVYEGPIGAPVAQGEEVAQLHITAPDMPTRIVPLHAGTSVAKIGGMARFRAALEYFLWGAAGG
;
A
#
# COMPACT_ATOMS: atom_id res chain seq x y z
N MET A 1 -88.23 -5.72 -2.48
CA MET A 1 -87.49 -5.30 -3.69
C MET A 1 -87.57 -3.78 -3.80
N PRO A 2 -86.53 -3.03 -4.18
CA PRO A 2 -85.08 -3.25 -4.07
C PRO A 2 -84.31 -2.07 -3.42
N LEU A 3 -83.13 -2.39 -2.89
CA LEU A 3 -81.84 -1.66 -2.93
C LEU A 3 -81.81 -0.12 -2.77
N LEU A 4 -81.29 0.33 -1.63
CA LEU A 4 -80.44 1.54 -1.56
C LEU A 4 -79.14 1.18 -0.82
N PHE A 5 -78.04 1.20 -1.57
CA PHE A 5 -76.67 0.98 -1.10
C PHE A 5 -76.21 2.17 -0.25
N ALA A 6 -75.85 1.94 1.01
CA ALA A 6 -75.14 2.91 1.84
C ALA A 6 -73.64 2.83 1.55
N LEU A 7 -73.07 3.95 1.11
CA LEU A 7 -71.63 4.15 0.90
C LEU A 7 -70.88 4.07 2.25
N LEU A 8 -70.05 3.05 2.44
CA LEU A 8 -68.95 3.10 3.42
C LEU A 8 -67.71 3.65 2.71
N ALA A 9 -67.30 4.87 3.08
CA ALA A 9 -66.03 5.44 2.67
C ALA A 9 -64.90 4.79 3.50
N GLY A 10 -64.25 3.77 2.93
CA GLY A 10 -63.01 3.21 3.46
C GLY A 10 -61.84 4.12 3.08
N ILE A 11 -61.24 4.79 4.06
CA ILE A 11 -59.95 5.47 3.90
C ILE A 11 -58.88 4.38 3.83
N VAL A 12 -58.43 4.05 2.62
CA VAL A 12 -57.22 3.27 2.40
C VAL A 12 -56.05 4.24 2.50
N MET A 13 -55.40 4.29 3.67
CA MET A 13 -54.09 4.94 3.81
C MET A 13 -53.07 4.07 3.08
N ALA A 14 -52.70 4.48 1.86
CA ALA A 14 -51.58 3.90 1.15
C ALA A 14 -50.28 4.26 1.90
N LEU A 15 -49.73 3.30 2.67
CA LEU A 15 -48.34 3.38 3.11
C LEU A 15 -47.47 3.31 1.86
N ALA A 16 -46.95 4.47 1.43
CA ALA A 16 -45.83 4.50 0.51
C ALA A 16 -44.63 3.81 1.20
N PRO A 17 -43.91 2.90 0.51
CA PRO A 17 -42.67 2.38 1.07
C PRO A 17 -41.70 3.56 1.17
N LEU A 18 -41.32 3.92 2.41
CA LEU A 18 -40.13 4.72 2.64
C LEU A 18 -38.96 3.93 2.06
N SER A 19 -38.52 4.35 0.87
CA SER A 19 -37.28 3.87 0.29
C SER A 19 -36.18 4.22 1.29
N ALA A 20 -35.73 3.24 2.07
CA ALA A 20 -34.56 3.37 2.91
C ALA A 20 -33.39 3.66 1.98
N GLY A 21 -33.08 4.96 1.82
CA GLY A 21 -31.91 5.40 1.11
C GLY A 21 -30.72 4.80 1.83
N THR A 22 -30.12 3.76 1.24
CA THR A 22 -28.80 3.29 1.64
C THR A 22 -27.86 4.46 1.41
N ALA A 23 -27.61 5.24 2.46
CA ALA A 23 -26.60 6.27 2.48
C ALA A 23 -25.24 5.59 2.36
N ARG A 24 -24.87 5.18 1.13
CA ARG A 24 -23.51 4.89 0.72
C ARG A 24 -22.69 6.06 1.28
N ALA A 25 -21.64 5.76 2.05
CA ALA A 25 -20.71 6.79 2.47
C ALA A 25 -20.38 7.63 1.23
N GLN A 26 -20.63 8.94 1.31
CA GLN A 26 -20.70 9.83 0.14
C GLN A 26 -19.45 9.61 -0.71
N ALA A 27 -19.62 8.95 -1.86
CA ALA A 27 -18.50 8.58 -2.72
C ALA A 27 -17.85 9.89 -3.20
N ILE A 28 -16.59 10.10 -2.85
CA ILE A 28 -15.84 11.26 -3.31
C ILE A 28 -15.62 11.14 -4.81
N GLU A 29 -15.87 12.22 -5.54
CA GLU A 29 -15.59 12.27 -6.97
C GLU A 29 -14.08 12.32 -7.21
N VAL A 30 -13.60 11.47 -8.12
CA VAL A 30 -12.19 11.33 -8.48
C VAL A 30 -12.00 11.77 -9.92
N ALA A 31 -11.29 12.87 -10.12
CA ALA A 31 -11.01 13.44 -11.44
C ALA A 31 -10.01 12.60 -12.23
N ALA A 32 -9.01 12.02 -11.54
CA ALA A 32 -7.96 11.21 -12.17
C ALA A 32 -8.54 10.01 -12.93
N ARG A 33 -7.91 9.61 -14.05
CA ARG A 33 -8.28 8.39 -14.79
C ARG A 33 -8.03 7.15 -13.94
N HIS A 34 -6.91 7.15 -13.21
CA HIS A 34 -6.50 6.09 -12.29
C HIS A 34 -6.28 6.68 -10.90
N ALA A 35 -6.76 5.99 -9.87
CA ALA A 35 -6.49 6.36 -8.48
C ALA A 35 -6.46 5.15 -7.56
N LEU A 36 -5.61 5.21 -6.55
CA LEU A 36 -5.65 4.31 -5.40
C LEU A 36 -5.19 5.03 -4.14
N LEU A 37 -5.96 4.93 -3.06
CA LEU A 37 -5.60 5.42 -1.74
C LEU A 37 -5.51 4.25 -0.77
N MET A 38 -4.38 4.10 -0.08
CA MET A 38 -4.06 2.99 0.80
C MET A 38 -3.66 3.48 2.19
N ASP A 39 -4.11 2.78 3.22
CA ASP A 39 -3.52 2.91 4.56
C ASP A 39 -2.20 2.13 4.64
N PHE A 40 -1.11 2.80 5.01
CA PHE A 40 0.21 2.19 5.03
C PHE A 40 0.31 1.00 6.00
N ALA A 41 -0.25 1.14 7.20
CA ALA A 41 -0.07 0.16 8.27
C ALA A 41 -0.84 -1.12 7.95
N THR A 42 -2.10 -1.00 7.55
CA THR A 42 -2.98 -2.15 7.32
C THR A 42 -2.93 -2.67 5.89
N GLY A 43 -2.47 -1.86 4.93
CA GLY A 43 -2.57 -2.15 3.50
C GLY A 43 -3.98 -2.03 2.94
N ASN A 44 -4.98 -1.59 3.74
CA ASN A 44 -6.36 -1.50 3.27
C ASN A 44 -6.51 -0.42 2.19
N VAL A 45 -7.22 -0.76 1.13
CA VAL A 45 -7.53 0.17 0.04
C VAL A 45 -8.80 0.93 0.40
N LEU A 46 -8.67 2.25 0.57
CA LEU A 46 -9.72 3.14 1.04
C LEU A 46 -10.53 3.72 -0.11
N LEU A 47 -9.90 3.82 -1.29
CA LEU A 47 -10.50 4.27 -2.53
C LEU A 47 -9.68 3.71 -3.70
N GLU A 48 -10.36 3.31 -4.76
CA GLU A 48 -9.74 2.89 -6.01
C GLU A 48 -10.61 3.26 -7.22
N LYS A 49 -9.95 3.60 -8.33
CA LYS A 49 -10.55 3.84 -9.64
C LYS A 49 -9.58 3.36 -10.71
N ALA A 50 -9.98 2.37 -11.50
CA ALA A 50 -9.14 1.75 -12.54
C ALA A 50 -7.72 1.40 -12.01
N ALA A 51 -7.64 0.92 -10.77
CA ALA A 51 -6.39 0.79 -10.05
C ALA A 51 -5.48 -0.34 -10.55
N ASP A 52 -6.07 -1.34 -11.21
CA ASP A 52 -5.39 -2.48 -11.85
C ASP A 52 -5.27 -2.33 -13.37
N THR A 53 -5.71 -1.21 -13.93
CA THR A 53 -5.59 -0.95 -15.37
C THR A 53 -4.15 -0.51 -15.70
N PRO A 54 -3.47 -1.16 -16.66
CA PRO A 54 -2.15 -0.73 -17.12
C PRO A 54 -2.14 0.72 -17.61
N MET A 55 -1.12 1.47 -17.20
CA MET A 55 -0.91 2.85 -17.59
C MET A 55 0.59 3.15 -17.77
N PRO A 56 0.99 4.05 -18.69
CA PRO A 56 2.38 4.45 -18.79
C PRO A 56 2.83 5.12 -17.48
N PRO A 57 3.94 4.67 -16.86
CA PRO A 57 4.37 5.17 -15.56
C PRO A 57 4.87 6.61 -15.62
N SER A 58 5.37 7.05 -16.79
CA SER A 58 6.22 8.24 -16.89
C SER A 58 7.34 8.20 -15.82
N SER A 59 7.78 9.35 -15.30
CA SER A 59 8.76 9.42 -14.22
C SER A 59 8.39 8.72 -12.90
N MET A 60 7.19 8.14 -12.72
CA MET A 60 6.90 7.31 -11.55
C MET A 60 7.68 5.98 -11.58
N ALA A 61 8.12 5.51 -12.76
CA ALA A 61 8.99 4.31 -12.86
C ALA A 61 10.32 4.47 -12.12
N LYS A 62 10.80 5.71 -11.96
CA LYS A 62 12.03 6.03 -11.21
C LYS A 62 11.96 5.57 -9.75
N MET A 63 10.76 5.37 -9.20
CA MET A 63 10.59 4.79 -7.88
C MET A 63 11.23 3.39 -7.78
N MET A 64 11.12 2.56 -8.83
CA MET A 64 11.72 1.23 -8.86
C MET A 64 13.24 1.33 -8.93
N THR A 65 13.76 2.26 -9.74
CA THR A 65 15.20 2.55 -9.83
C THR A 65 15.78 2.95 -8.48
N VAL A 66 15.12 3.87 -7.77
CA VAL A 66 15.53 4.30 -6.42
C VAL A 66 15.38 3.16 -5.42
N TYR A 67 14.30 2.37 -5.48
CA TYR A 67 14.09 1.21 -4.61
C TYR A 67 15.25 0.22 -4.71
N ILE A 68 15.67 -0.14 -5.92
CA ILE A 68 16.77 -1.08 -6.15
C ILE A 68 18.09 -0.48 -5.62
N ALA A 69 18.36 0.79 -5.86
CA ALA A 69 19.55 1.45 -5.31
C ALA A 69 19.54 1.46 -3.77
N PHE A 70 18.40 1.75 -3.14
CA PHE A 70 18.25 1.66 -1.69
C PHE A 70 18.48 0.24 -1.17
N GLU A 71 18.03 -0.78 -1.90
CA GLU A 71 18.29 -2.18 -1.57
C GLU A 71 19.79 -2.49 -1.60
N GLN A 72 20.51 -2.05 -2.63
CA GLN A 72 21.97 -2.23 -2.70
C GLN A 72 22.70 -1.51 -1.57
N ILE A 73 22.23 -0.32 -1.18
CA ILE A 73 22.78 0.44 -0.06
C ILE A 73 22.55 -0.28 1.27
N LYS A 74 21.31 -0.72 1.52
CA LYS A 74 20.97 -1.48 2.73
C LYS A 74 21.75 -2.80 2.83
N ALA A 75 22.03 -3.43 1.69
CA ALA A 75 22.84 -4.64 1.60
C ALA A 75 24.37 -4.40 1.73
N GLY A 76 24.81 -3.15 1.85
CA GLY A 76 26.23 -2.79 1.93
C GLY A 76 27.01 -2.99 0.62
N LYS A 77 26.32 -3.16 -0.51
CA LYS A 77 26.91 -3.35 -1.85
C LYS A 77 27.13 -2.03 -2.60
N LEU A 78 26.50 -0.96 -2.12
CA LEU A 78 26.61 0.40 -2.64
C LEU A 78 26.68 1.37 -1.45
N SER A 79 27.49 2.40 -1.54
CA SER A 79 27.50 3.52 -0.59
C SER A 79 26.99 4.78 -1.25
N LEU A 80 26.42 5.69 -0.45
CA LEU A 80 26.07 7.04 -0.92
C LEU A 80 27.31 7.84 -1.38
N ASP A 81 28.47 7.52 -0.83
CA ASP A 81 29.73 8.21 -1.13
C ASP A 81 30.51 7.53 -2.28
N ASP A 82 30.04 6.38 -2.77
CA ASP A 82 30.59 5.79 -3.98
C ASP A 82 30.40 6.77 -5.15
N THR A 83 31.33 6.72 -6.10
CA THR A 83 31.28 7.56 -7.29
C THR A 83 31.28 6.72 -8.54
N VAL A 84 30.58 7.20 -9.56
CA VAL A 84 30.45 6.54 -10.85
C VAL A 84 30.75 7.53 -11.96
N THR A 85 31.35 7.04 -13.03
CA THR A 85 31.71 7.87 -14.19
C THR A 85 30.63 7.75 -15.26
N VAL A 86 30.12 8.89 -15.71
CA VAL A 86 29.12 8.98 -16.78
C VAL A 86 29.72 8.44 -18.09
N SER A 87 29.06 7.45 -18.69
CA SER A 87 29.49 6.88 -19.96
C SER A 87 29.21 7.84 -21.13
N ASP A 88 30.00 7.73 -22.21
CA ASP A 88 29.73 8.51 -23.43
C ASP A 88 28.38 8.12 -24.07
N SER A 89 27.93 6.88 -23.88
CA SER A 89 26.62 6.40 -24.35
C SER A 89 25.47 7.06 -23.58
N ALA A 90 25.54 7.07 -22.24
CA ALA A 90 24.54 7.73 -21.41
C ALA A 90 24.47 9.23 -21.71
N TRP A 91 25.62 9.90 -21.82
CA TRP A 91 25.64 11.31 -22.19
C TRP A 91 25.03 11.57 -23.57
N ARG A 92 25.43 10.82 -24.61
CA ARG A 92 24.89 10.98 -25.97
C ARG A 92 23.38 10.73 -26.04
N ARG A 93 22.85 9.79 -25.26
CA ARG A 93 21.41 9.50 -25.21
C ARG A 93 20.60 10.70 -24.73
N TRP A 94 21.12 11.44 -23.75
CA TRP A 94 20.39 12.52 -23.08
C TRP A 94 20.79 13.92 -23.53
N ALA A 95 21.92 14.06 -24.23
CA ALA A 95 22.35 15.34 -24.81
C ALA A 95 21.28 15.91 -25.75
N GLY A 96 20.74 17.08 -25.39
CA GLY A 96 19.69 17.75 -26.15
C GLY A 96 18.28 17.17 -25.98
N SER A 97 18.08 16.23 -25.05
CA SER A 97 16.74 15.71 -24.72
C SER A 97 15.88 16.77 -24.01
N GLU A 98 14.58 16.78 -24.31
CA GLU A 98 13.57 17.64 -23.66
C GLU A 98 13.09 17.07 -22.30
N GLY A 99 13.61 15.92 -21.88
CA GLY A 99 13.30 15.32 -20.58
C GLY A 99 13.87 16.10 -19.39
N SER A 100 13.41 15.76 -18.18
CA SER A 100 14.07 16.23 -16.95
C SER A 100 15.46 15.62 -16.85
N LEU A 101 16.49 16.45 -16.67
CA LEU A 101 17.89 16.05 -16.60
C LEU A 101 18.56 16.62 -15.35
N MET A 102 19.64 15.97 -14.93
CA MET A 102 20.62 16.50 -13.99
C MET A 102 21.77 17.23 -14.71
N PHE A 103 21.76 17.19 -16.05
CA PHE A 103 22.74 17.84 -16.93
C PHE A 103 24.16 17.32 -16.70
N LEU A 104 24.28 16.00 -16.56
CA LEU A 104 25.56 15.33 -16.40
C LEU A 104 26.37 15.38 -17.70
N GLY A 105 27.68 15.64 -17.61
CA GLY A 105 28.57 15.65 -18.77
C GLY A 105 29.24 14.30 -19.04
N ALA A 106 29.71 14.09 -20.27
CA ALA A 106 30.46 12.89 -20.64
C ALA A 106 31.71 12.75 -19.76
N ARG A 107 31.93 11.55 -19.21
CA ARG A 107 33.05 11.22 -18.30
C ARG A 107 33.09 12.01 -16.99
N GLU A 108 32.03 12.74 -16.67
CA GLU A 108 31.89 13.34 -15.34
C GLU A 108 31.82 12.23 -14.28
N THR A 109 32.50 12.43 -13.14
CA THR A 109 32.39 11.53 -11.98
C THR A 109 31.42 12.12 -10.98
N VAL A 110 30.38 11.36 -10.61
CA VAL A 110 29.25 11.83 -9.79
C VAL A 110 29.02 10.84 -8.65
N SER A 111 28.68 11.34 -7.46
CA SER A 111 28.38 10.49 -6.31
C SER A 111 27.01 9.82 -6.43
N ILE A 112 26.84 8.64 -5.83
CA ILE A 112 25.53 7.97 -5.72
C ILE A 112 24.52 8.86 -5.00
N ARG A 113 24.96 9.59 -3.97
CA ARG A 113 24.15 10.58 -3.25
C ARG A 113 23.56 11.64 -4.19
N ASP A 114 24.38 12.21 -5.06
CA ASP A 114 23.95 13.25 -6.00
C ASP A 114 23.06 12.68 -7.10
N LEU A 115 23.36 11.48 -7.61
CA LEU A 115 22.47 10.78 -8.55
C LEU A 115 21.09 10.54 -7.93
N LEU A 116 21.02 10.02 -6.70
CA LEU A 116 19.75 9.77 -6.03
C LEU A 116 18.96 11.06 -5.80
N ARG A 117 19.60 12.14 -5.35
CA ARG A 117 18.95 13.45 -5.19
C ARG A 117 18.48 14.02 -6.53
N GLY A 118 19.28 13.87 -7.59
CA GLY A 118 18.91 14.24 -8.96
C GLY A 118 17.70 13.46 -9.49
N ILE A 119 17.60 12.17 -9.19
CA ILE A 119 16.46 11.31 -9.56
C ILE A 119 15.22 11.67 -8.75
N ILE A 120 15.37 11.85 -7.44
CA ILE A 120 14.25 12.07 -6.51
C ILE A 120 13.67 13.48 -6.69
N VAL A 121 14.51 14.51 -6.61
CA VAL A 121 14.10 15.92 -6.59
C VAL A 121 13.88 16.46 -7.99
N SER A 122 14.93 16.41 -8.83
CA SER A 122 14.93 16.98 -10.18
C SER A 122 14.28 16.08 -11.23
N SER A 123 14.12 14.79 -10.91
CA SER A 123 13.60 13.77 -11.81
C SER A 123 14.49 13.49 -13.03
N GLY A 124 15.82 13.59 -12.86
CA GLY A 124 16.81 13.43 -13.94
C GLY A 124 16.78 12.03 -14.58
N ASN A 125 16.58 11.97 -15.91
CA ASN A 125 16.61 10.73 -16.68
C ASN A 125 18.04 10.23 -16.93
N ASP A 126 18.96 11.14 -17.19
CA ASP A 126 20.40 10.89 -17.27
C ASP A 126 20.94 10.23 -16.00
N ALA A 127 20.56 10.76 -14.84
CA ALA A 127 20.94 10.17 -13.57
C ALA A 127 20.40 8.72 -13.40
N CYS A 128 19.19 8.42 -13.89
CA CYS A 128 18.65 7.05 -13.90
C CYS A 128 19.49 6.11 -14.77
N THR A 129 19.83 6.52 -16.00
CA THR A 129 20.64 5.69 -16.91
C THR A 129 22.03 5.45 -16.32
N VAL A 130 22.68 6.47 -15.77
CA VAL A 130 24.01 6.34 -15.16
C VAL A 130 23.98 5.40 -13.95
N LEU A 131 22.98 5.53 -13.08
CA LEU A 131 22.81 4.63 -11.93
C LEU A 131 22.52 3.19 -12.37
N ALA A 132 21.70 3.01 -13.41
CA ALA A 132 21.38 1.70 -13.99
C ALA A 132 22.62 1.02 -14.59
N GLU A 133 23.41 1.75 -15.39
CA GLU A 133 24.68 1.26 -15.95
C GLU A 133 25.68 0.89 -14.83
N ALA A 134 25.77 1.69 -13.77
CA ALA A 134 26.67 1.40 -12.65
C ALA A 134 26.28 0.12 -11.89
N LEU A 135 24.99 -0.17 -11.77
CA LEU A 135 24.49 -1.32 -11.02
C LEU A 135 24.46 -2.61 -11.83
N ALA A 136 24.02 -2.54 -13.09
CA ALA A 136 23.74 -3.71 -13.92
C ALA A 136 24.58 -3.77 -15.22
N GLY A 137 25.56 -2.87 -15.37
CA GLY A 137 26.41 -2.74 -16.56
C GLY A 137 25.73 -2.04 -17.75
N THR A 138 24.43 -2.26 -17.95
CA THR A 138 23.62 -1.63 -19.01
C THR A 138 22.22 -1.28 -18.49
N GLU A 139 21.54 -0.32 -19.12
CA GLU A 139 20.15 0.00 -18.76
C GLU A 139 19.19 -1.15 -19.05
N ASP A 140 19.39 -1.90 -20.14
CA ASP A 140 18.58 -3.08 -20.46
C ASP A 140 18.75 -4.18 -19.41
N GLY A 141 19.98 -4.42 -18.97
CA GLY A 141 20.26 -5.33 -17.85
C GLY A 141 19.60 -4.87 -16.55
N PHE A 142 19.55 -3.56 -16.31
CA PHE A 142 18.84 -3.00 -15.16
C PHE A 142 17.31 -3.17 -15.27
N ALA A 143 16.73 -3.06 -16.47
CA ALA A 143 15.30 -3.32 -16.68
C ALA A 143 14.93 -4.76 -16.31
N VAL A 144 15.81 -5.74 -16.54
CA VAL A 144 15.63 -7.12 -16.04
C VAL A 144 15.51 -7.12 -14.51
N TRP A 145 16.42 -6.43 -13.80
CA TRP A 145 16.36 -6.33 -12.34
C TRP A 145 15.08 -5.64 -11.86
N MET A 146 14.61 -4.60 -12.57
CA MET A 146 13.36 -3.91 -12.26
C MET A 146 12.16 -4.87 -12.33
N ASN A 147 12.09 -5.71 -13.35
CA ASN A 147 11.00 -6.68 -13.52
C ASN A 147 11.07 -7.85 -12.54
N GLU A 148 12.28 -8.36 -12.25
CA GLU A 148 12.48 -9.36 -11.19
C GLU A 148 12.07 -8.80 -9.83
N LYS A 149 12.43 -7.55 -9.55
CA LYS A 149 12.03 -6.88 -8.31
C LYS A 149 10.53 -6.65 -8.25
N ALA A 150 9.92 -6.17 -9.34
CA ALA A 150 8.47 -5.99 -9.42
C ALA A 150 7.73 -7.27 -9.04
N LYS A 151 8.13 -8.42 -9.62
CA LYS A 151 7.56 -9.73 -9.28
C LYS A 151 7.77 -10.10 -7.81
N ALA A 152 8.97 -9.88 -7.27
CA ALA A 152 9.28 -10.18 -5.87
C ALA A 152 8.47 -9.33 -4.88
N LEU A 153 8.10 -8.10 -5.25
CA LEU A 153 7.25 -7.21 -4.46
C LEU A 153 5.75 -7.48 -4.67
N GLY A 154 5.38 -8.39 -5.57
CA GLY A 154 3.98 -8.68 -5.90
C GLY A 154 3.34 -7.70 -6.89
N MET A 155 4.13 -6.88 -7.58
CA MET A 155 3.68 -5.98 -8.65
C MET A 155 3.43 -6.78 -9.95
N THR A 156 2.33 -7.53 -9.97
CA THR A 156 2.06 -8.54 -11.01
C THR A 156 1.51 -7.97 -12.33
N ASN A 157 1.18 -6.68 -12.37
CA ASN A 157 0.61 -6.00 -13.54
C ASN A 157 1.50 -4.86 -14.05
N SER A 158 2.81 -4.98 -13.85
CA SER A 158 3.80 -3.97 -14.24
C SER A 158 4.93 -4.58 -15.08
N HIS A 159 5.43 -3.82 -16.03
CA HIS A 159 6.60 -4.14 -16.84
C HIS A 159 7.42 -2.87 -17.11
N PHE A 160 8.73 -2.96 -16.85
CA PHE A 160 9.69 -1.87 -17.03
C PHE A 160 10.64 -2.20 -18.18
N THR A 161 10.82 -1.25 -19.10
CA THR A 161 11.78 -1.40 -20.21
C THR A 161 13.01 -0.51 -20.04
N ASN A 162 12.95 0.50 -19.16
CA ASN A 162 14.07 1.39 -18.88
C ASN A 162 14.00 1.97 -17.46
N ALA A 163 15.11 2.56 -17.00
CA ALA A 163 15.27 3.01 -15.61
C ALA A 163 14.55 4.34 -15.30
N SER A 164 14.09 5.06 -16.33
CA SER A 164 13.57 6.42 -16.19
C SER A 164 12.05 6.51 -16.36
N GLY A 165 11.40 5.51 -16.94
CA GLY A 165 10.00 5.64 -17.37
C GLY A 165 9.83 6.41 -18.67
N TRP A 166 10.90 6.49 -19.48
CA TRP A 166 10.87 7.08 -20.81
C TRP A 166 9.90 6.29 -21.71
N PRO A 167 9.10 6.96 -22.58
CA PRO A 167 8.05 6.29 -23.34
C PRO A 167 8.54 5.06 -24.12
N ASP A 168 7.80 3.97 -23.94
CA ASP A 168 7.99 2.68 -24.60
C ASP A 168 6.63 1.94 -24.56
N PRO A 169 6.15 1.36 -25.68
CA PRO A 169 4.87 0.65 -25.72
C PRO A 169 4.76 -0.51 -24.73
N ASP A 170 5.86 -1.18 -24.42
CA ASP A 170 5.88 -2.32 -23.50
C ASP A 170 6.09 -1.87 -22.05
N GLN A 171 6.23 -0.57 -21.77
CA GLN A 171 6.42 -0.07 -20.41
C GLN A 171 5.11 0.40 -19.78
N TYR A 172 4.67 -0.32 -18.75
CA TYR A 172 3.42 -0.04 -18.04
C TYR A 172 3.50 -0.40 -16.56
N VAL A 173 2.67 0.27 -15.76
CA VAL A 173 2.44 -0.04 -14.34
C VAL A 173 0.95 0.08 -14.03
N THR A 174 0.55 -0.26 -12.82
CA THR A 174 -0.80 0.03 -12.30
C THR A 174 -0.75 0.94 -11.08
N ALA A 175 -1.88 1.56 -10.72
CA ALA A 175 -1.94 2.39 -9.51
C ALA A 175 -1.73 1.54 -8.24
N ARG A 176 -2.21 0.29 -8.25
CA ARG A 176 -1.99 -0.66 -7.15
C ARG A 176 -0.53 -1.04 -7.01
N ASP A 177 0.15 -1.36 -8.11
CA ASP A 177 1.56 -1.75 -8.08
C ASP A 177 2.46 -0.60 -7.62
N LEU A 178 2.17 0.64 -8.03
CA LEU A 178 2.89 1.82 -7.53
C LEU A 178 2.66 2.06 -6.02
N ALA A 179 1.47 1.76 -5.50
CA ALA A 179 1.21 1.86 -4.06
C ALA A 179 1.92 0.75 -3.26
N ILE A 180 1.99 -0.46 -3.80
CA ILE A 180 2.80 -1.56 -3.26
C ILE A 180 4.27 -1.13 -3.20
N LEU A 181 4.81 -0.61 -4.30
CA LEU A 181 6.19 -0.12 -4.36
C LEU A 181 6.44 1.01 -3.36
N ALA A 182 5.52 1.97 -3.24
CA ALA A 182 5.62 3.04 -2.25
C ALA A 182 5.64 2.50 -0.82
N ARG A 183 4.75 1.56 -0.49
CA ARG A 183 4.67 0.94 0.83
C ARG A 183 5.96 0.23 1.19
N HIS A 184 6.51 -0.56 0.27
CA HIS A 184 7.80 -1.22 0.44
C HIS A 184 8.95 -0.22 0.57
N THR A 185 9.01 0.81 -0.28
CA THR A 185 10.05 1.85 -0.19
C THR A 185 10.08 2.50 1.21
N ILE A 186 8.91 2.81 1.76
CA ILE A 186 8.77 3.44 3.08
C ILE A 186 9.13 2.46 4.21
N ALA A 187 8.63 1.23 4.15
CA ALA A 187 8.82 0.22 5.19
C ALA A 187 10.25 -0.32 5.24
N ASP A 188 10.83 -0.60 4.07
CA ASP A 188 12.11 -1.30 3.96
C ASP A 188 13.29 -0.35 4.14
N PHE A 189 13.12 0.95 3.84
CA PHE A 189 14.19 1.94 3.82
C PHE A 189 13.82 3.28 4.50
N PRO A 190 13.29 3.31 5.75
CA PRO A 190 12.78 4.54 6.36
C PRO A 190 13.80 5.69 6.42
N THR A 191 15.09 5.38 6.62
CA THR A 191 16.17 6.39 6.64
C THR A 191 16.45 6.96 5.25
N LEU A 192 16.54 6.12 4.22
CA LEU A 192 16.81 6.56 2.84
C LEU A 192 15.56 7.20 2.21
N TYR A 193 14.37 6.75 2.60
CA TYR A 193 13.10 7.33 2.20
C TYR A 193 13.01 8.83 2.52
N ALA A 194 13.66 9.29 3.59
CA ALA A 194 13.68 10.70 3.97
C ALA A 194 14.19 11.64 2.87
N HIS A 195 14.98 11.16 1.90
CA HIS A 195 15.41 11.94 0.74
C HIS A 195 14.22 12.41 -0.14
N TYR A 196 13.09 11.70 -0.15
CA TYR A 196 11.89 12.12 -0.88
C TYR A 196 11.23 13.38 -0.32
N ALA A 197 11.50 13.74 0.93
CA ALA A 197 10.99 14.95 1.57
C ALA A 197 11.84 16.20 1.29
N GLU A 198 13.00 16.04 0.63
CA GLU A 198 13.86 17.17 0.25
C GLU A 198 13.12 18.10 -0.72
N THR A 199 12.93 19.36 -0.33
CA THR A 199 12.11 20.32 -1.11
C THR A 199 12.88 21.02 -2.23
N ASN A 200 14.21 21.03 -2.14
CA ASN A 200 15.08 21.66 -3.10
C ASN A 200 16.44 20.96 -3.12
N TYR A 201 17.02 20.85 -4.31
CA TYR A 201 18.36 20.33 -4.52
C TYR A 201 19.14 21.27 -5.43
N VAL A 202 20.39 21.54 -5.09
CA VAL A 202 21.31 22.30 -5.92
C VAL A 202 22.26 21.32 -6.59
N ILE A 203 22.15 21.21 -7.91
CA ILE A 203 23.09 20.45 -8.72
C ILE A 203 24.36 21.31 -8.86
N PRO A 204 25.53 20.85 -8.38
CA PRO A 204 26.75 21.67 -8.40
C PRO A 204 27.23 21.97 -9.81
N ALA A 205 27.84 23.14 -10.01
CA ALA A 205 28.56 23.48 -11.23
C ALA A 205 29.65 22.44 -11.53
N ALA A 206 29.78 22.09 -12.79
CA ALA A 206 30.86 21.28 -13.34
C ALA A 206 31.35 21.92 -14.67
N PRO A 207 32.09 23.04 -14.62
CA PRO A 207 32.46 23.79 -15.83
C PRO A 207 33.26 22.96 -16.84
N ALA A 208 34.13 22.06 -16.35
CA ALA A 208 34.89 21.13 -17.19
C ALA A 208 34.01 20.16 -17.99
N PHE A 209 32.75 20.01 -17.59
CA PHE A 209 31.77 19.09 -18.15
C PHE A 209 30.57 19.82 -18.76
N GLY A 210 30.70 21.13 -19.03
CA GLY A 210 29.67 21.92 -19.72
C GLY A 210 28.56 22.47 -18.82
N ARG A 211 28.71 22.39 -17.49
CA ARG A 211 27.77 22.94 -16.51
C ARG A 211 28.42 24.10 -15.75
N PRO A 212 28.38 25.35 -16.26
CA PRO A 212 29.21 26.45 -15.73
C PRO A 212 28.75 27.02 -14.38
N HIS A 213 27.51 26.78 -13.97
CA HIS A 213 26.90 27.33 -12.76
C HIS A 213 26.09 26.26 -12.04
N ASP A 214 25.85 26.50 -10.74
CA ASP A 214 24.94 25.69 -9.93
C ASP A 214 23.51 25.78 -10.49
N ILE A 215 22.77 24.67 -10.47
CA ILE A 215 21.39 24.61 -10.93
C ILE A 215 20.49 24.26 -9.75
N ALA A 216 19.76 25.25 -9.25
CA ALA A 216 18.74 25.03 -8.22
C ALA A 216 17.49 24.38 -8.83
N GLN A 217 17.05 23.27 -8.25
CA GLN A 217 15.88 22.52 -8.66
C GLN A 217 14.94 22.36 -7.47
N ALA A 218 13.71 22.86 -7.59
CA ALA A 218 12.66 22.57 -6.62
C ALA A 218 12.15 21.14 -6.83
N ASN A 219 11.75 20.47 -5.75
CA ASN A 219 11.11 19.17 -5.84
C ASN A 219 9.80 19.29 -6.62
N ARG A 220 9.62 18.41 -7.61
CA ARG A 220 8.44 18.43 -8.49
C ARG A 220 7.16 17.93 -7.80
N ASN A 221 7.25 17.40 -6.58
CA ASN A 221 6.11 16.93 -5.81
C ASN A 221 5.38 18.10 -5.12
N PRO A 222 4.17 18.49 -5.59
CA PRO A 222 3.44 19.61 -5.01
C PRO A 222 2.97 19.34 -3.57
N LEU A 223 2.82 18.08 -3.16
CA LEU A 223 2.32 17.75 -1.83
C LEU A 223 3.24 18.25 -0.72
N LEU A 224 4.56 18.25 -0.95
CA LEU A 224 5.55 18.73 0.01
C LEU A 224 5.32 20.19 0.43
N PHE A 225 4.67 20.98 -0.42
CA PHE A 225 4.42 22.41 -0.18
C PHE A 225 2.96 22.71 0.23
N THR A 226 2.04 21.81 -0.09
CA THR A 226 0.59 22.09 -0.02
C THR A 226 -0.14 21.20 0.98
N THR A 227 0.45 20.09 1.42
CA THR A 227 -0.24 19.06 2.19
C THR A 227 0.48 18.78 3.49
N ARG A 228 -0.20 19.05 4.62
CA ARG A 228 0.36 18.80 5.95
C ARG A 228 0.77 17.34 6.09
N GLY A 229 2.03 17.14 6.46
CA GLY A 229 2.62 15.83 6.73
C GLY A 229 3.07 15.06 5.47
N ALA A 230 3.02 15.67 4.29
CA ALA A 230 3.52 15.03 3.07
C ALA A 230 5.05 14.90 3.08
N ASP A 231 5.55 13.74 2.65
CA ASP A 231 6.97 13.40 2.72
C ASP A 231 7.47 12.56 1.53
N GLY A 232 6.70 12.50 0.44
CA GLY A 232 7.06 11.80 -0.79
C GLY A 232 5.89 11.68 -1.76
N LEU A 233 6.02 10.99 -2.90
CA LEU A 233 7.24 10.34 -3.40
C LEU A 233 7.63 10.90 -4.77
N LYS A 234 6.81 10.66 -5.80
CA LYS A 234 7.23 10.91 -7.18
C LYS A 234 6.09 11.35 -8.07
N THR A 235 6.33 12.38 -8.87
CA THR A 235 5.46 12.80 -9.97
C THR A 235 5.85 12.15 -11.29
N GLY A 236 4.86 12.02 -12.18
CA GLY A 236 4.99 11.59 -13.57
C GLY A 236 4.21 12.50 -14.52
N HIS A 237 4.72 12.69 -15.73
CA HIS A 237 4.01 13.35 -16.82
C HIS A 237 4.58 12.92 -18.17
N THR A 238 3.70 12.55 -19.09
CA THR A 238 3.89 12.53 -20.54
C THR A 238 2.57 12.95 -21.20
N ALA A 239 2.62 13.30 -22.48
CA ALA A 239 1.40 13.66 -23.23
C ALA A 239 0.34 12.52 -23.18
N ASP A 240 0.78 11.27 -23.31
CA ASP A 240 -0.12 10.11 -23.34
C ASP A 240 -0.65 9.73 -21.94
N ALA A 241 0.22 9.78 -20.93
CA ALA A 241 -0.13 9.41 -19.56
C ALA A 241 -0.98 10.49 -18.85
N GLY A 242 -0.84 11.76 -19.25
CA GLY A 242 -1.31 12.89 -18.47
C GLY A 242 -0.44 13.11 -17.22
N TYR A 243 -0.97 13.85 -16.25
CA TYR A 243 -0.26 14.17 -15.01
C TYR A 243 -0.57 13.15 -13.91
N GLY A 244 0.48 12.60 -13.31
CA GLY A 244 0.40 11.60 -12.25
C GLY A 244 1.30 11.88 -11.05
N LEU A 245 0.98 11.24 -9.94
CA LEU A 245 1.65 11.37 -8.65
C LEU A 245 1.46 10.10 -7.81
N THR A 246 2.56 9.58 -7.29
CA THR A 246 2.57 8.70 -6.11
C THR A 246 3.03 9.53 -4.92
N GLY A 247 2.16 9.66 -3.92
CA GLY A 247 2.29 10.54 -2.78
C GLY A 247 2.15 9.80 -1.47
N SER A 248 2.73 10.35 -0.41
CA SER A 248 2.51 9.87 0.94
C SER A 248 2.44 11.04 1.92
N ALA A 249 1.63 10.88 2.96
CA ALA A 249 1.57 11.82 4.07
C ALA A 249 1.34 11.09 5.40
N VAL A 250 1.84 11.67 6.49
CA VAL A 250 1.68 11.18 7.86
C VAL A 250 1.03 12.24 8.77
N ARG A 251 0.05 11.82 9.57
CA ARG A 251 -0.62 12.65 10.59
C ARG A 251 -0.92 11.82 11.81
N ASP A 252 -0.54 12.33 12.98
CA ASP A 252 -0.85 11.73 14.28
C ASP A 252 -0.48 10.22 14.32
N GLY A 253 0.68 9.88 13.73
CA GLY A 253 1.20 8.50 13.64
C GLY A 253 0.59 7.63 12.54
N ARG A 254 -0.44 8.09 11.82
CA ARG A 254 -1.07 7.36 10.71
C ARG A 254 -0.55 7.85 9.36
N ARG A 255 -0.24 6.92 8.46
CA ARG A 255 0.26 7.21 7.11
C ARG A 255 -0.68 6.73 6.02
N LEU A 256 -0.89 7.58 5.02
CA LEU A 256 -1.62 7.26 3.79
C LEU A 256 -0.70 7.32 2.59
N ILE A 257 -0.91 6.41 1.65
CA ILE A 257 -0.26 6.38 0.33
C ILE A 257 -1.32 6.62 -0.72
N LEU A 258 -1.09 7.57 -1.62
CA LEU A 258 -1.96 7.91 -2.73
C LEU A 258 -1.22 7.67 -4.05
N VAL A 259 -1.89 7.08 -5.02
CA VAL A 259 -1.46 7.08 -6.42
C VAL A 259 -2.58 7.68 -7.26
N VAL A 260 -2.26 8.65 -8.13
CA VAL A 260 -3.16 9.19 -9.14
C VAL A 260 -2.45 9.30 -10.48
N ASN A 261 -3.17 9.11 -11.58
CA ASN A 261 -2.63 9.35 -12.92
C ASN A 261 -3.72 9.78 -13.91
N GLY A 262 -3.31 10.42 -15.01
CA GLY A 262 -4.23 10.85 -16.06
C GLY A 262 -4.99 12.13 -15.77
N LEU A 263 -4.42 13.03 -14.97
CA LEU A 263 -4.97 14.38 -14.77
C LEU A 263 -4.55 15.30 -15.92
N GLY A 264 -5.30 16.38 -16.17
CA GLY A 264 -5.12 17.27 -17.31
C GLY A 264 -4.08 18.38 -17.11
N SER A 265 -3.65 18.65 -15.87
CA SER A 265 -2.62 19.67 -15.60
C SER A 265 -1.85 19.42 -14.30
N GLU A 266 -0.71 20.09 -14.14
CA GLU A 266 0.05 20.10 -12.86
C GLU A 266 -0.78 20.63 -11.69
N ARG A 267 -1.59 21.66 -11.95
CA ARG A 267 -2.48 22.26 -10.96
C ARG A 267 -3.54 21.26 -10.52
N GLU A 268 -4.15 20.55 -11.46
CA GLU A 268 -5.13 19.51 -11.17
C GLU A 268 -4.51 18.35 -10.40
N ARG A 269 -3.29 17.90 -10.78
CA ARG A 269 -2.49 16.94 -10.01
C ARG A 269 -2.32 17.37 -8.55
N ALA A 270 -1.93 18.61 -8.29
CA ALA A 270 -1.77 19.12 -6.94
C ALA A 270 -3.09 19.11 -6.16
N MET A 271 -4.14 19.73 -6.72
CA MET A 271 -5.43 19.88 -6.05
C MET A 271 -6.09 18.52 -5.76
N GLU A 272 -6.11 17.63 -6.75
CA GLU A 272 -6.75 16.31 -6.61
C GLU A 272 -6.00 15.45 -5.59
N SER A 273 -4.67 15.48 -5.61
CA SER A 273 -3.86 14.68 -4.69
C SER A 273 -4.06 15.13 -3.23
N SER A 274 -4.03 16.44 -2.98
CA SER A 274 -4.33 16.97 -1.65
C SER A 274 -5.76 16.63 -1.23
N LYS A 275 -6.75 16.83 -2.10
CA LYS A 275 -8.17 16.55 -1.82
C LYS A 275 -8.39 15.09 -1.37
N LEU A 276 -7.79 14.13 -2.06
CA LEU A 276 -7.96 12.71 -1.75
C LEU A 276 -7.26 12.30 -0.45
N LEU A 277 -6.06 12.83 -0.17
CA LEU A 277 -5.38 12.61 1.11
C LEU A 277 -6.18 13.20 2.28
N GLU A 278 -6.66 14.45 2.15
CA GLU A 278 -7.49 15.10 3.17
C GLU A 278 -8.78 14.32 3.45
N TRP A 279 -9.42 13.82 2.39
CA TRP A 279 -10.59 12.97 2.51
C TRP A 279 -10.26 11.66 3.24
N GLY A 280 -9.14 11.00 2.92
CA GLY A 280 -8.70 9.77 3.56
C GLY A 280 -8.47 9.90 5.06
N PHE A 281 -7.78 10.98 5.48
CA PHE A 281 -7.54 11.26 6.88
C PHE A 281 -8.82 11.62 7.64
N ARG A 282 -9.76 12.32 7.00
CA ARG A 282 -11.03 12.71 7.63
C ARG A 282 -12.01 11.54 7.77
N THR A 283 -12.01 10.64 6.79
CA THR A 283 -13.07 9.62 6.65
C THR A 283 -12.76 8.34 7.40
N PHE A 284 -11.48 7.95 7.43
CA PHE A 284 -11.03 6.68 7.99
C PHE A 284 -10.12 6.88 9.19
N ASN A 285 -10.05 5.87 10.05
CA ASN A 285 -9.06 5.80 11.12
C ASN A 285 -8.62 4.35 11.36
N ASN A 286 -7.46 4.17 12.00
CA ASN A 286 -6.94 2.88 12.39
C ASN A 286 -7.42 2.54 13.80
N TYR A 287 -7.92 1.32 13.96
CA TYR A 287 -8.40 0.77 15.22
C TYR A 287 -7.66 -0.53 15.51
N THR A 288 -6.88 -0.54 16.58
CA THR A 288 -6.26 -1.77 17.09
C THR A 288 -7.31 -2.53 17.87
N LEU A 289 -7.66 -3.73 17.39
CA LEU A 289 -8.64 -4.62 17.99
C LEU A 289 -8.01 -5.49 19.07
N PHE A 290 -6.82 -6.05 18.77
CA PHE A 290 -6.06 -6.91 19.68
C PHE A 290 -4.57 -6.64 19.53
N LYS A 291 -3.81 -6.86 20.61
CA LYS A 291 -2.34 -6.85 20.62
C LYS A 291 -1.78 -8.27 20.53
N ALA A 292 -0.59 -8.41 19.96
CA ALA A 292 0.09 -9.70 19.90
C ALA A 292 0.18 -10.35 21.29
N GLY A 293 -0.21 -11.63 21.39
CA GLY A 293 -0.25 -12.40 22.62
C GLY A 293 -1.48 -12.17 23.51
N GLU A 294 -2.38 -11.27 23.14
CA GLU A 294 -3.65 -11.07 23.84
C GLU A 294 -4.56 -12.29 23.64
N ILE A 295 -5.26 -12.69 24.71
CA ILE A 295 -6.30 -13.72 24.65
C ILE A 295 -7.53 -13.10 23.99
N VAL A 296 -7.90 -13.63 22.83
CA VAL A 296 -9.07 -13.18 22.06
C VAL A 296 -10.34 -13.81 22.61
N ASP A 297 -10.29 -15.12 22.91
CA ASP A 297 -11.40 -15.89 23.51
C ASP A 297 -10.86 -17.24 24.06
N GLU A 298 -11.75 -18.11 24.54
CA GLU A 298 -11.43 -19.48 24.95
C GLU A 298 -12.25 -20.51 24.15
N ALA A 299 -11.63 -21.62 23.74
CA ALA A 299 -12.31 -22.75 23.11
C ALA A 299 -12.38 -23.97 24.03
N GLU A 300 -13.46 -24.73 23.95
CA GLU A 300 -13.60 -26.01 24.67
C GLU A 300 -12.63 -27.07 24.15
N THR A 301 -12.08 -27.90 25.04
CA THR A 301 -11.21 -29.03 24.68
C THR A 301 -11.86 -30.38 24.96
N TRP A 302 -11.68 -31.32 24.03
CA TRP A 302 -12.11 -32.71 24.20
C TRP A 302 -10.96 -33.58 24.70
N LEU A 303 -11.18 -34.28 25.82
CA LEU A 303 -10.20 -35.17 26.46
C LEU A 303 -8.86 -34.48 26.78
N GLY A 304 -8.90 -33.16 27.02
CA GLY A 304 -7.76 -32.33 27.39
C GLY A 304 -7.79 -31.87 28.86
N ARG A 305 -6.61 -31.53 29.39
CA ARG A 305 -6.49 -30.69 30.61
C ARG A 305 -5.54 -29.53 30.31
N PRO A 306 -5.96 -28.26 30.55
CA PRO A 306 -7.28 -27.81 30.99
C PRO A 306 -8.42 -28.02 29.97
N GLY A 307 -9.67 -28.00 30.43
CA GLY A 307 -10.89 -28.21 29.61
C GLY A 307 -11.27 -27.03 28.70
N LYS A 308 -10.57 -25.90 28.87
CA LYS A 308 -10.63 -24.73 28.01
C LYS A 308 -9.23 -24.39 27.53
N LEU A 309 -9.13 -23.95 26.29
CA LEU A 309 -7.90 -23.54 25.63
C LEU A 309 -7.99 -22.05 25.31
N PRO A 310 -7.14 -21.20 25.92
CA PRO A 310 -7.03 -19.80 25.53
C PRO A 310 -6.59 -19.68 24.08
N LEU A 311 -7.29 -18.85 23.31
CA LEU A 311 -6.97 -18.54 21.93
C LEU A 311 -6.28 -17.18 21.87
N VAL A 312 -5.04 -17.15 21.40
CA VAL A 312 -4.23 -15.92 21.35
C VAL A 312 -3.94 -15.51 19.92
N ILE A 313 -3.76 -14.22 19.71
CA ILE A 313 -3.37 -13.68 18.41
C ILE A 313 -1.85 -13.56 18.29
N GLY A 314 -1.29 -13.92 17.13
CA GLY A 314 0.17 -13.91 16.91
C GLY A 314 0.75 -12.51 16.65
N GLU A 315 -0.07 -11.58 16.16
CA GLU A 315 0.36 -10.24 15.75
C GLU A 315 -0.66 -9.16 16.14
N ASP A 316 -0.22 -7.90 16.18
CA ASP A 316 -1.10 -6.75 16.40
C ASP A 316 -2.18 -6.67 15.30
N LEU A 317 -3.44 -6.77 15.69
CA LEU A 317 -4.55 -6.67 14.76
C LEU A 317 -5.09 -5.26 14.69
N THR A 318 -4.63 -4.52 13.69
CA THR A 318 -5.17 -3.20 13.37
C THR A 318 -5.98 -3.24 12.08
N VAL A 319 -7.16 -2.60 12.12
CA VAL A 319 -8.06 -2.45 10.98
C VAL A 319 -8.29 -0.97 10.68
N THR A 320 -8.43 -0.63 9.39
CA THR A 320 -8.74 0.74 8.95
C THR A 320 -10.20 0.81 8.55
N LEU A 321 -10.99 1.63 9.26
CA LEU A 321 -12.44 1.70 9.07
C LEU A 321 -12.90 3.15 8.97
N SER A 322 -13.99 3.38 8.22
CA SER A 322 -14.73 4.63 8.35
C SER A 322 -15.56 4.63 9.65
N ARG A 323 -16.16 5.78 10.00
CA ARG A 323 -17.12 5.84 11.11
C ARG A 323 -18.28 4.86 10.94
N ARG A 324 -18.78 4.72 9.71
CA ARG A 324 -19.85 3.76 9.39
C ARG A 324 -19.33 2.33 9.47
N GLY A 325 -18.14 2.07 8.93
CA GLY A 325 -17.48 0.77 9.01
C GLY A 325 -17.34 0.28 10.44
N ARG A 326 -16.86 1.15 11.34
CA ARG A 326 -16.72 0.87 12.77
C ARG A 326 -18.06 0.56 13.45
N ALA A 327 -19.12 1.31 13.14
CA ALA A 327 -20.43 1.08 13.73
C ALA A 327 -21.06 -0.27 13.32
N ASN A 328 -20.58 -0.87 12.22
CA ASN A 328 -21.07 -2.13 11.67
C ASN A 328 -19.95 -3.19 11.63
N LEU A 329 -18.94 -3.07 12.50
CA LEU A 329 -17.87 -4.04 12.63
C LEU A 329 -18.41 -5.29 13.32
N ALA A 330 -18.23 -6.45 12.69
CA ALA A 330 -18.48 -7.74 13.30
C ALA A 330 -17.19 -8.56 13.35
N VAL A 331 -16.93 -9.15 14.52
CA VAL A 331 -15.78 -9.99 14.82
C VAL A 331 -16.32 -11.33 15.29
N THR A 332 -16.07 -12.38 14.52
CA THR A 332 -16.65 -13.71 14.74
C THR A 332 -15.55 -14.73 14.91
N LEU A 333 -15.57 -15.46 16.02
CA LEU A 333 -14.70 -16.60 16.25
C LEU A 333 -15.23 -17.83 15.49
N VAL A 334 -14.36 -18.51 14.76
CA VAL A 334 -14.65 -19.71 13.96
C VAL A 334 -13.65 -20.80 14.31
N TYR A 335 -14.11 -21.93 14.84
CA TYR A 335 -13.29 -23.12 15.10
C TYR A 335 -14.14 -24.39 15.05
N GLU A 336 -13.49 -25.53 14.81
CA GLU A 336 -14.13 -26.85 14.86
C GLU A 336 -14.03 -27.39 16.28
N GLY A 337 -15.11 -27.23 17.05
CA GLY A 337 -15.16 -27.59 18.47
C GLY A 337 -15.84 -28.93 18.77
N PRO A 338 -15.51 -29.58 19.90
CA PRO A 338 -14.45 -29.22 20.85
C PRO A 338 -13.05 -29.64 20.35
N ILE A 339 -12.02 -28.86 20.69
CA ILE A 339 -10.65 -29.08 20.20
C ILE A 339 -10.03 -30.32 20.85
N GLY A 340 -9.65 -31.31 20.04
CA GLY A 340 -9.12 -32.59 20.52
C GLY A 340 -7.68 -32.52 21.05
N ALA A 341 -7.43 -33.05 22.24
CA ALA A 341 -6.07 -33.17 22.78
C ALA A 341 -5.23 -34.28 22.07
N PRO A 342 -3.91 -34.09 21.89
CA PRO A 342 -3.08 -33.03 22.46
C PRO A 342 -2.98 -31.81 21.54
N VAL A 343 -2.84 -30.62 22.12
CA VAL A 343 -2.59 -29.37 21.39
C VAL A 343 -1.30 -28.76 21.92
N ALA A 344 -0.41 -28.34 21.02
CA ALA A 344 0.81 -27.64 21.40
C ALA A 344 0.56 -26.13 21.51
N GLN A 345 1.21 -25.45 22.46
CA GLN A 345 1.23 -23.98 22.47
C GLN A 345 1.73 -23.42 21.13
N GLY A 346 1.04 -22.43 20.59
CA GLY A 346 1.34 -21.81 19.30
C GLY A 346 0.71 -22.51 18.10
N GLU A 347 0.08 -23.67 18.27
CA GLU A 347 -0.65 -24.35 17.20
C GLU A 347 -1.87 -23.52 16.76
N GLU A 348 -2.05 -23.34 15.44
CA GLU A 348 -3.26 -22.69 14.91
C GLU A 348 -4.46 -23.63 15.09
N VAL A 349 -5.48 -23.16 15.80
CA VAL A 349 -6.64 -24.00 16.18
C VAL A 349 -7.99 -23.32 15.95
N ALA A 350 -7.99 -22.03 15.62
CA ALA A 350 -9.18 -21.24 15.40
C ALA A 350 -8.89 -20.07 14.46
N GLN A 351 -9.94 -19.41 13.99
CA GLN A 351 -9.86 -18.25 13.12
C GLN A 351 -10.79 -17.15 13.61
N LEU A 352 -10.33 -15.91 13.50
CA LEU A 352 -11.12 -14.72 13.69
C LEU A 352 -11.55 -14.16 12.33
N HIS A 353 -12.85 -14.08 12.09
CA HIS A 353 -13.44 -13.50 10.88
C HIS A 353 -13.90 -12.08 11.19
N ILE A 354 -13.29 -11.10 10.54
CA ILE A 354 -13.56 -9.68 10.75
C ILE A 354 -14.25 -9.14 9.51
N THR A 355 -15.44 -8.57 9.69
CA THR A 355 -16.25 -8.04 8.60
C THR A 355 -16.70 -6.61 8.91
N ALA A 356 -16.64 -5.75 7.91
CA ALA A 356 -17.21 -4.40 7.97
C ALA A 356 -17.52 -3.91 6.54
N PRO A 357 -18.45 -2.95 6.37
CA PRO A 357 -18.85 -2.45 5.04
C PRO A 357 -17.72 -1.93 4.13
N ASP A 358 -16.64 -1.40 4.70
CA ASP A 358 -15.60 -0.66 3.98
C ASP A 358 -14.26 -1.44 3.86
N MET A 359 -14.27 -2.75 4.13
CA MET A 359 -13.10 -3.61 3.96
C MET A 359 -13.51 -5.01 3.53
N PRO A 360 -12.65 -5.74 2.78
CA PRO A 360 -12.87 -7.17 2.58
C PRO A 360 -12.85 -7.92 3.91
N THR A 361 -13.57 -9.06 3.97
CA THR A 361 -13.51 -9.96 5.12
C THR A 361 -12.06 -10.36 5.36
N ARG A 362 -11.58 -10.14 6.59
CA ARG A 362 -10.24 -10.51 7.00
C ARG A 362 -10.32 -11.72 7.92
N ILE A 363 -9.62 -12.78 7.54
CA ILE A 363 -9.50 -14.01 8.32
C ILE A 363 -8.13 -14.00 8.98
N VAL A 364 -8.09 -14.13 10.30
CA VAL A 364 -6.86 -14.08 11.09
C VAL A 364 -6.75 -15.36 11.92
N PRO A 365 -5.63 -16.10 11.82
CA PRO A 365 -5.45 -17.30 12.61
C PRO A 365 -5.31 -16.95 14.10
N LEU A 366 -5.87 -17.82 14.94
CA LEU A 366 -5.70 -17.79 16.39
C LEU A 366 -4.98 -19.06 16.82
N HIS A 367 -4.08 -18.89 17.78
CA HIS A 367 -3.16 -19.92 18.24
C HIS A 367 -3.50 -20.37 19.65
N ALA A 368 -3.16 -21.61 19.97
CA ALA A 368 -3.22 -22.14 21.31
C ALA A 368 -2.31 -21.34 22.26
N GLY A 369 -2.89 -20.62 23.22
CA GLY A 369 -2.14 -19.83 24.20
C GLY A 369 -1.35 -20.69 25.20
N THR A 370 -1.76 -21.95 25.38
CA THR A 370 -1.10 -22.94 26.24
C THR A 370 -1.17 -24.33 25.60
N SER A 371 -0.33 -25.25 26.07
CA SER A 371 -0.41 -26.66 25.66
C SER A 371 -1.50 -27.40 26.42
N VAL A 372 -2.25 -28.26 25.72
CA VAL A 372 -3.28 -29.13 26.30
C VAL A 372 -2.85 -30.57 26.18
N ALA A 373 -2.58 -31.21 27.33
CA ALA A 373 -2.20 -32.62 27.38
C ALA A 373 -3.44 -33.53 27.40
N LYS A 374 -3.29 -34.76 26.88
CA LYS A 374 -4.33 -35.79 27.00
C LYS A 374 -4.60 -36.12 28.47
N ILE A 375 -5.86 -36.30 28.85
CA ILE A 375 -6.20 -36.95 30.12
C ILE A 375 -5.79 -38.44 30.13
N GLY A 376 -5.42 -38.96 31.30
CA GLY A 376 -5.00 -40.36 31.49
C GLY A 376 -6.09 -41.40 31.12
N GLY A 377 -5.69 -42.61 30.75
CA GLY A 377 -6.55 -43.62 30.10
C GLY A 377 -7.88 -43.95 30.81
N MET A 378 -7.89 -44.04 32.14
CA MET A 378 -9.10 -44.32 32.91
C MET A 378 -10.11 -43.16 32.88
N ALA A 379 -9.63 -41.91 32.82
CA ALA A 379 -10.47 -40.72 32.71
C ALA A 379 -11.06 -40.58 31.29
N ARG A 380 -10.34 -41.03 30.25
CA ARG A 380 -10.84 -41.02 28.86
C ARG A 380 -12.02 -41.97 28.66
N PHE A 381 -11.95 -43.17 29.23
CA PHE A 381 -13.04 -44.14 29.14
C PHE A 381 -14.31 -43.60 29.80
N ARG A 382 -14.18 -42.98 30.98
CA ARG A 382 -15.32 -42.38 31.69
C ARG A 382 -15.93 -41.20 30.93
N ALA A 383 -15.11 -40.27 30.42
CA ALA A 383 -15.58 -39.12 29.64
C ALA A 383 -16.24 -39.51 28.30
N ALA A 384 -15.70 -40.52 27.61
CA ALA A 384 -16.31 -41.04 26.39
C ALA A 384 -17.63 -41.76 26.66
N LEU A 385 -17.73 -42.50 27.78
CA LEU A 385 -18.97 -43.16 28.21
C LEU A 385 -20.04 -42.14 28.61
N GLU A 386 -19.67 -41.07 29.32
CA GLU A 386 -20.58 -39.99 29.72
C GLU A 386 -21.15 -39.23 28.51
N TYR A 387 -20.31 -38.88 27.53
CA TYR A 387 -20.78 -38.26 26.27
C TYR A 387 -21.70 -39.17 25.47
N PHE A 388 -21.41 -40.48 25.42
CA PHE A 388 -22.25 -41.45 24.72
C PHE A 388 -23.60 -41.68 25.41
N LEU A 389 -23.64 -41.60 26.74
CA LEU A 389 -24.84 -41.83 27.54
C LEU A 389 -25.74 -40.59 27.67
N TRP A 390 -25.18 -39.38 27.64
CA TRP A 390 -25.92 -38.14 27.97
C TRP A 390 -25.79 -37.01 26.94
N GLY A 391 -24.99 -37.18 25.88
CA GLY A 391 -24.65 -36.10 24.94
C GLY A 391 -23.77 -35.03 25.59
N ALA A 392 -23.36 -34.00 24.82
CA ALA A 392 -22.59 -32.87 25.35
C ALA A 392 -23.42 -32.17 26.45
N ALA A 393 -23.14 -32.49 27.71
CA ALA A 393 -23.68 -31.74 28.83
C ALA A 393 -23.00 -30.37 28.82
N GLY A 394 -23.74 -29.35 28.38
CA GLY A 394 -23.26 -27.97 28.33
C GLY A 394 -22.75 -27.48 29.67
N GLY A 395 -21.64 -26.76 29.63
CA GLY A 395 -21.03 -26.04 30.75
C GLY A 395 -20.35 -24.77 30.26
#